data_AF-A0A961KST8-F1
#
_entry.id   AF-A0A961KST8-F1
#
_cell.length_a   1.000
_cell.length_b   1.000
_cell.length_c   1.000
_cell.angle_alpha   90.00
_cell.angle_beta   90.00
_cell.angle_gamma   90.00
#
_symmetry.space_group_name_H-M   'P 1'
#
loop_
_entity.id
_entity.type
_entity.pdbx_description
1 polymer ?
#
loop_
_entity_poly.entity_id
_entity_poly.type
_entity_poly.pdbx_seq_one_letter_code
_entity_poly.pdbx_strand_id
1 'polypeptide(L)'
;MSEQAPIHDAAELTRYIETRYHDRHRQQLPALAEISARVEMVHADHPSVPAGLAEMLTHMLGAMEAHMRKEEMILFPAIRAGGRPGLEHPIAVMRADHDNHEKEMADIRRLTNGPKLPEDACGSWTRLYAGLDEFMDDLQAHMDLENNVLFPQFEPARQANA
;
A
#
# COMPACT_ATOMS: atom_id res chain seq x y z
N MET A 1 15.61 17.51 -2.62
CA MET A 1 15.32 16.73 -1.40
C MET A 1 15.94 15.36 -1.65
N SER A 2 16.63 14.78 -0.67
CA SER A 2 17.25 13.45 -0.84
C SER A 2 16.17 12.44 -1.23
N GLU A 3 16.41 11.62 -2.26
CA GLU A 3 15.53 10.48 -2.61
C GLU A 3 15.58 9.37 -1.54
N GLN A 4 16.58 9.42 -0.67
CA GLN A 4 16.84 8.40 0.35
C GLN A 4 15.99 8.65 1.60
N ALA A 5 15.29 7.60 2.06
CA ALA A 5 14.48 7.66 3.27
C ALA A 5 15.34 8.05 4.50
N PRO A 6 14.88 9.00 5.34
CA PRO A 6 15.62 9.47 6.52
C PRO A 6 15.49 8.47 7.69
N ILE A 7 16.01 7.26 7.52
CA ILE A 7 15.80 6.12 8.43
C ILE A 7 16.34 6.32 9.86
N HIS A 8 17.19 7.32 10.08
CA HIS A 8 17.81 7.61 11.37
C HIS A 8 17.04 8.64 12.21
N ASP A 9 15.99 9.25 11.67
CA ASP A 9 15.10 10.19 12.37
C ASP A 9 13.65 9.76 12.15
N ALA A 10 13.03 9.17 13.18
CA ALA A 10 11.65 8.69 13.09
C ALA A 10 10.64 9.80 12.75
N ALA A 11 10.86 11.04 13.21
CA ALA A 11 9.97 12.15 12.92
C ALA A 11 10.10 12.57 11.45
N GLU A 12 11.31 12.62 10.88
CA GLU A 12 11.50 12.83 9.45
C GLU A 12 10.98 11.65 8.62
N LEU A 13 11.16 10.42 9.09
CA LEU A 13 10.71 9.21 8.40
C LEU A 13 9.19 9.18 8.24
N THR A 14 8.42 9.53 9.27
CA THR A 14 6.95 9.65 9.15
C THR A 14 6.54 10.69 8.10
N ARG A 15 7.23 11.85 8.02
CA ARG A 15 6.95 12.88 7.00
C ARG A 15 7.32 12.39 5.60
N TYR A 16 8.41 11.65 5.49
CA TYR A 16 8.79 11.01 4.24
C TYR A 16 7.73 10.00 3.79
N ILE A 17 7.23 9.15 4.69
CA ILE A 17 6.17 8.18 4.39
C ILE A 17 4.89 8.85 3.90
N GLU A 18 4.41 9.87 4.62
CA GLU A 18 3.22 10.64 4.22
C GLU A 18 3.37 11.21 2.78
N THR A 19 4.50 11.85 2.51
CA THR A 19 4.72 12.55 1.23
C THR A 19 5.10 11.64 0.06
N ARG A 20 5.90 10.59 0.30
CA ARG A 20 6.37 9.66 -0.74
C ARG A 20 5.37 8.56 -1.04
N TYR A 21 4.67 8.05 -0.02
CA TYR A 21 3.80 6.89 -0.15
C TYR A 21 2.33 7.24 0.02
N HIS A 22 1.91 7.89 1.10
CA HIS A 22 0.47 8.12 1.32
C HIS A 22 -0.14 9.02 0.25
N ASP A 23 0.50 10.15 -0.04
CA ASP A 23 0.07 11.05 -1.12
C ASP A 23 0.10 10.36 -2.49
N ARG A 24 1.03 9.42 -2.70
CA ARG A 24 1.16 8.66 -3.94
C ARG A 24 0.05 7.62 -4.09
N HIS A 25 -0.26 6.86 -3.04
CA HIS A 25 -1.35 5.88 -3.02
C HIS A 25 -2.72 6.53 -3.24
N ARG A 26 -2.95 7.71 -2.65
CA ARG A 26 -4.16 8.53 -2.87
C ARG A 26 -4.35 8.95 -4.33
N GLN A 27 -3.27 9.02 -5.12
CA GLN A 27 -3.33 9.28 -6.55
C GLN A 27 -3.45 8.00 -7.38
N GLN A 28 -2.69 6.97 -7.01
CA GLN A 28 -2.62 5.70 -7.74
C GLN A 28 -3.95 4.94 -7.70
N LEU A 29 -4.50 4.67 -6.51
CA LEU A 29 -5.65 3.78 -6.35
C LEU A 29 -6.92 4.27 -7.08
N PRO A 30 -7.33 5.55 -6.99
CA PRO A 30 -8.49 6.02 -7.75
C PRO A 30 -8.31 5.91 -9.27
N ALA A 31 -7.11 6.23 -9.77
CA ALA A 31 -6.81 6.12 -11.19
C ALA A 31 -6.81 4.66 -11.68
N LEU A 32 -6.27 3.74 -10.87
CA LEU A 32 -6.27 2.32 -11.16
C LEU A 32 -7.70 1.75 -11.17
N ALA A 33 -8.53 2.12 -10.19
CA ALA A 33 -9.93 1.71 -10.14
C ALA A 33 -10.71 2.19 -11.38
N GLU A 34 -10.52 3.43 -11.82
CA GLU A 34 -11.17 3.97 -13.01
C GLU A 34 -10.74 3.23 -14.29
N ILE A 35 -9.43 3.00 -14.48
CA ILE A 35 -8.92 2.31 -15.66
C ILE A 35 -9.36 0.84 -15.63
N SER A 36 -9.37 0.18 -14.46
CA SER A 36 -9.88 -1.19 -14.32
C SER A 36 -11.33 -1.32 -14.75
N ALA A 37 -12.20 -0.42 -14.26
CA ALA A 37 -13.62 -0.43 -14.62
C ALA A 37 -13.81 -0.28 -16.14
N ARG A 38 -12.99 0.56 -16.78
CA ARG A 38 -13.01 0.74 -18.24
C ARG A 38 -12.52 -0.50 -18.99
N VAL A 39 -11.45 -1.15 -18.52
CA VAL A 39 -10.92 -2.39 -19.11
C VAL A 39 -11.96 -3.50 -19.00
N GLU A 40 -12.54 -3.70 -17.82
CA GLU A 40 -13.58 -4.70 -17.58
C GLU A 40 -14.83 -4.47 -18.44
N MET A 41 -15.27 -3.22 -18.59
CA MET A 41 -16.43 -2.89 -19.43
C MET A 41 -16.16 -3.13 -20.93
N VAL A 42 -15.01 -2.69 -21.45
CA VAL A 42 -14.69 -2.78 -22.88
C VAL A 42 -14.34 -4.22 -23.29
N HIS A 43 -13.73 -4.98 -22.40
CA HIS A 43 -13.27 -6.34 -22.65
C HIS A 43 -14.09 -7.40 -21.90
N ALA A 44 -15.36 -7.13 -21.57
CA ALA A 44 -16.20 -8.02 -20.78
C ALA A 44 -16.29 -9.46 -21.32
N ASP A 45 -16.26 -9.62 -22.65
CA ASP A 45 -16.30 -10.93 -23.32
C ASP A 45 -14.91 -11.55 -23.53
N HIS A 46 -13.83 -10.86 -23.14
CA HIS A 46 -12.47 -11.35 -23.32
C HIS A 46 -12.11 -12.35 -22.20
N PRO A 47 -11.63 -13.57 -22.50
CA PRO A 47 -11.42 -14.62 -21.50
C PRO A 47 -10.36 -14.27 -20.44
N SER A 48 -9.45 -13.34 -20.74
CA SER A 48 -8.41 -12.88 -19.81
C SER A 48 -8.76 -11.59 -19.06
N VAL A 49 -9.98 -11.06 -19.23
CA VAL A 49 -10.37 -9.82 -18.54
C VAL A 49 -10.25 -10.00 -17.02
N PRO A 50 -9.65 -9.04 -16.28
CA PRO A 50 -9.48 -9.14 -14.84
C PRO A 50 -10.79 -8.80 -14.11
N ALA A 51 -11.83 -9.62 -14.33
CA ALA A 51 -13.17 -9.37 -13.80
C ALA A 51 -13.17 -9.27 -12.26
N GLY A 52 -13.79 -8.21 -11.73
CA GLY A 52 -13.88 -7.92 -10.31
C GLY A 52 -12.71 -7.08 -9.75
N LEU A 53 -11.71 -6.75 -10.57
CA LEU A 53 -10.55 -5.97 -10.13
C LEU A 53 -10.94 -4.54 -9.73
N ALA A 54 -11.85 -3.88 -10.45
CA ALA A 54 -12.28 -2.52 -10.14
C ALA A 54 -12.98 -2.40 -8.78
N GLU A 55 -13.83 -3.38 -8.45
CA GLU A 55 -14.50 -3.47 -7.15
C GLU A 55 -13.47 -3.68 -6.03
N MET A 56 -12.52 -4.60 -6.23
CA MET A 56 -11.42 -4.84 -5.30
C MET A 56 -10.56 -3.61 -5.06
N LEU A 57 -10.17 -2.89 -6.11
CA LEU A 57 -9.38 -1.66 -5.99
C LEU A 57 -10.14 -0.55 -5.25
N THR A 58 -11.46 -0.48 -5.43
CA THR A 58 -12.33 0.47 -4.73
C THR A 58 -12.44 0.12 -3.24
N HIS A 59 -12.56 -1.17 -2.91
CA HIS A 59 -12.50 -1.64 -1.51
C HIS A 59 -11.15 -1.30 -0.86
N MET A 60 -10.06 -1.64 -1.55
CA MET A 60 -8.70 -1.37 -1.10
C MET A 60 -8.44 0.12 -0.89
N LEU A 61 -8.96 1.00 -1.75
CA LEU A 61 -8.92 2.46 -1.57
C LEU A 61 -9.52 2.89 -0.23
N GLY A 62 -10.69 2.38 0.12
CA GLY A 62 -11.35 2.69 1.39
C GLY A 62 -10.56 2.18 2.60
N ALA A 63 -10.06 0.95 2.53
CA ALA A 63 -9.25 0.34 3.59
C ALA A 63 -7.92 1.09 3.79
N MET A 64 -7.21 1.39 2.71
CA MET A 64 -5.94 2.12 2.72
C MET A 64 -6.11 3.54 3.26
N GLU A 65 -7.14 4.28 2.85
CA GLU A 65 -7.39 5.62 3.38
C GLU A 65 -7.72 5.58 4.89
N ALA A 66 -8.50 4.60 5.34
CA ALA A 66 -8.78 4.44 6.77
C ALA A 66 -7.51 4.08 7.56
N HIS A 67 -6.66 3.23 7.01
CA HIS A 67 -5.35 2.88 7.56
C HIS A 67 -4.42 4.10 7.68
N MET A 68 -4.10 4.77 6.56
CA MET A 68 -3.23 5.94 6.53
C MET A 68 -3.71 7.08 7.45
N ARG A 69 -5.03 7.27 7.58
CA ARG A 69 -5.59 8.27 8.52
C ARG A 69 -5.35 7.92 9.98
N LYS A 70 -5.38 6.63 10.36
CA LYS A 70 -5.01 6.23 11.74
C LYS A 70 -3.57 6.59 12.03
N GLU A 71 -2.71 6.47 11.04
CA GLU A 71 -1.30 6.81 11.16
C GLU A 71 -1.08 8.31 11.26
N GLU A 72 -1.53 9.06 10.26
CA GLU A 72 -1.37 10.51 10.15
C GLU A 72 -1.99 11.27 11.32
N MET A 73 -3.14 10.81 11.82
CA MET A 73 -3.87 11.51 12.87
C MET A 73 -3.47 11.08 14.29
N ILE A 74 -2.99 9.84 14.47
CA ILE A 74 -2.78 9.26 15.81
C ILE A 74 -1.36 8.75 16.00
N LEU A 75 -0.90 7.81 15.15
CA LEU A 75 0.38 7.12 15.37
C LEU A 75 1.58 8.03 15.09
N PHE A 76 1.63 8.67 13.92
CA PHE A 76 2.74 9.52 13.52
C PHE A 76 2.90 10.76 14.41
N PRO A 77 1.83 11.47 14.82
CA PRO A 77 1.96 12.54 15.81
C PRO A 77 2.54 12.06 17.14
N ALA A 78 2.18 10.85 17.59
CA ALA A 78 2.73 10.26 18.81
C ALA A 78 4.23 9.92 18.66
N ILE A 79 4.62 9.37 17.51
CA ILE A 79 6.02 9.09 17.16
C ILE A 79 6.84 10.39 17.14
N ARG A 80 6.34 11.43 16.47
CA ARG A 80 6.99 12.76 16.37
C ARG A 80 7.19 13.43 17.73
N ALA A 81 6.34 13.11 18.71
CA ALA A 81 6.47 13.60 20.08
C ALA A 81 7.50 12.82 20.93
N GLY A 82 8.25 11.89 20.33
CA GLY A 82 9.24 11.05 21.02
C GLY A 82 8.69 9.71 21.52
N GLY A 83 7.48 9.35 21.11
CA GLY A 83 6.81 8.13 21.55
C GLY A 83 6.20 8.22 22.95
N ARG A 84 5.39 7.22 23.30
CA ARG A 84 4.83 7.05 24.66
C ARG A 84 4.64 5.56 24.98
N PRO A 85 4.62 5.15 26.26
CA PRO A 85 4.22 3.80 26.64
C PRO A 85 2.84 3.45 26.04
N GLY A 86 2.67 2.23 25.55
CA GLY A 86 1.41 1.78 24.95
C GLY A 86 1.36 1.89 23.42
N LEU A 87 2.39 2.41 22.75
CA LEU A 87 2.44 2.52 21.29
C LEU A 87 2.49 1.17 20.57
N GLU A 88 2.88 0.10 21.24
CA GLU A 88 2.85 -1.26 20.70
C GLU A 88 1.43 -1.70 20.30
N HIS A 89 0.39 -1.19 20.94
CA HIS A 89 -0.99 -1.53 20.63
C HIS A 89 -1.47 -0.95 19.28
N PRO A 90 -1.39 0.37 19.00
CA PRO A 90 -1.73 0.89 17.68
C PRO A 90 -0.81 0.35 16.58
N ILE A 91 0.48 0.10 16.86
CA ILE A 91 1.40 -0.55 15.92
C ILE A 91 0.89 -1.94 15.54
N ALA A 92 0.46 -2.75 16.52
CA ALA A 92 -0.10 -4.07 16.22
C ALA A 92 -1.36 -4.01 15.33
N VAL A 93 -2.18 -2.96 15.48
CA VAL A 93 -3.33 -2.73 14.58
C VAL A 93 -2.86 -2.38 13.16
N MET A 94 -1.84 -1.54 13.00
CA MET A 94 -1.30 -1.21 11.67
C MET A 94 -0.71 -2.44 10.98
N ARG A 95 0.03 -3.28 11.71
CA ARG A 95 0.54 -4.56 11.18
C ARG A 95 -0.59 -5.50 10.74
N ALA A 96 -1.70 -5.55 11.47
CA ALA A 96 -2.86 -6.35 11.06
C ALA A 96 -3.54 -5.79 9.79
N ASP A 97 -3.53 -4.47 9.58
CA ASP A 97 -3.97 -3.89 8.31
C ASP A 97 -2.98 -4.24 7.18
N HIS A 98 -1.67 -4.18 7.42
CA HIS A 98 -0.64 -4.60 6.45
C HIS A 98 -0.82 -6.05 6.01
N ASP A 99 -1.05 -6.98 6.94
CA ASP A 99 -1.35 -8.38 6.61
C ASP A 99 -2.58 -8.53 5.71
N ASN A 100 -3.54 -7.60 5.78
CA ASN A 100 -4.71 -7.61 4.90
C ASN A 100 -4.36 -7.00 3.53
N HIS A 101 -3.60 -5.91 3.48
CA HIS A 101 -3.11 -5.32 2.24
C HIS A 101 -2.19 -6.28 1.46
N GLU A 102 -1.38 -7.09 2.13
CA GLU A 102 -0.61 -8.17 1.49
C GLU A 102 -1.51 -9.20 0.80
N LYS A 103 -2.63 -9.58 1.44
CA LYS A 103 -3.62 -10.49 0.83
C LYS A 103 -4.31 -9.85 -0.37
N GLU A 104 -4.68 -8.57 -0.27
CA GLU A 104 -5.27 -7.82 -1.38
C GLU A 104 -4.30 -7.74 -2.57
N MET A 105 -3.00 -7.48 -2.33
CA MET A 105 -1.99 -7.53 -3.39
C MET A 105 -1.86 -8.93 -4.01
N ALA A 106 -1.91 -9.99 -3.22
CA ALA A 106 -1.89 -11.36 -3.73
C ALA A 106 -3.12 -11.65 -4.61
N ASP A 107 -4.29 -11.15 -4.23
CA ASP A 107 -5.52 -11.27 -5.01
C ASP A 107 -5.48 -10.46 -6.32
N ILE A 108 -4.89 -9.26 -6.32
CA ILE A 108 -4.63 -8.50 -7.54
C ILE A 108 -3.75 -9.31 -8.49
N ARG A 109 -2.65 -9.89 -8.00
CA ARG A 109 -1.76 -10.73 -8.83
C ARG A 109 -2.49 -11.95 -9.38
N ARG A 110 -3.40 -12.55 -8.62
CA ARG A 110 -4.23 -13.68 -9.06
C ARG A 110 -5.21 -13.28 -10.16
N LEU A 111 -5.94 -12.16 -10.00
CA LEU A 111 -6.90 -11.67 -11.00
C LEU A 111 -6.23 -11.23 -12.31
N THR A 112 -4.97 -10.80 -12.22
CA THR A 112 -4.19 -10.31 -13.38
C THR A 112 -3.20 -11.35 -13.93
N ASN A 113 -3.22 -12.58 -13.39
CA ASN A 113 -2.31 -13.67 -13.76
C ASN A 113 -0.82 -13.26 -13.76
N GLY A 114 -0.39 -12.57 -12.71
CA GLY A 114 0.98 -12.05 -12.61
C GLY A 114 1.27 -10.93 -13.63
N PRO A 115 0.49 -9.83 -13.55
CA PRO A 115 0.21 -8.85 -14.62
C PRO A 115 0.62 -9.24 -16.05
N LYS A 116 0.22 -10.43 -16.49
CA LYS A 116 0.59 -10.91 -17.82
C LYS A 116 -0.43 -10.43 -18.84
N LEU A 117 -0.05 -9.45 -19.66
CA LEU A 117 -0.91 -8.92 -20.72
C LEU A 117 -1.20 -10.00 -21.78
N PRO A 118 -2.45 -10.09 -22.28
CA PRO A 118 -2.75 -10.84 -23.49
C PRO A 118 -2.14 -10.16 -24.73
N GLU A 119 -1.94 -10.91 -25.82
CA GLU A 119 -1.29 -10.40 -27.05
C GLU A 119 -2.06 -9.24 -27.71
N ASP A 120 -3.38 -9.19 -27.52
CA ASP A 120 -4.30 -8.19 -28.05
C ASP A 120 -4.68 -7.10 -27.03
N ALA A 121 -3.94 -7.00 -25.92
CA ALA A 121 -4.19 -5.99 -24.89
C ALA A 121 -4.16 -4.56 -25.47
N CYS A 122 -5.21 -3.78 -25.22
CA CYS A 122 -5.23 -2.38 -25.61
C CYS A 122 -4.33 -1.53 -24.71
N GLY A 123 -3.98 -0.31 -25.15
CA GLY A 123 -3.10 0.57 -24.39
C GLY A 123 -3.60 0.93 -22.98
N SER A 124 -4.92 0.92 -22.74
CA SER A 124 -5.46 1.14 -21.39
C SER A 124 -5.21 -0.05 -20.47
N TRP A 125 -5.28 -1.28 -20.99
CA TRP A 125 -4.96 -2.49 -20.24
C TRP A 125 -3.47 -2.55 -19.92
N THR A 126 -2.61 -2.22 -20.89
CA THR A 126 -1.16 -2.10 -20.65
C THR A 126 -0.85 -1.09 -19.53
N ARG A 127 -1.49 0.10 -19.57
CA ARG A 127 -1.31 1.11 -18.52
C ARG A 127 -1.84 0.66 -17.16
N LEU A 128 -2.97 -0.08 -17.13
CA LEU A 128 -3.50 -0.64 -15.90
C LEU A 128 -2.46 -1.56 -15.24
N TYR A 129 -1.91 -2.51 -15.98
CA TYR A 129 -1.00 -3.50 -15.41
C TYR A 129 0.33 -2.87 -14.97
N ALA A 130 0.88 -1.95 -15.77
CA ALA A 130 2.07 -1.20 -15.36
C ALA A 130 1.83 -0.37 -14.09
N GLY A 131 0.66 0.26 -13.96
CA GLY A 131 0.31 1.03 -12.77
C GLY A 131 0.05 0.16 -11.54
N LEU A 132 -0.49 -1.07 -11.73
CA LEU A 132 -0.65 -2.04 -10.64
C LEU A 132 0.71 -2.51 -10.12
N ASP A 133 1.66 -2.80 -11.02
CA ASP A 133 3.03 -3.17 -10.62
C ASP A 133 3.68 -2.04 -9.83
N GLU A 134 3.63 -0.80 -10.33
CA GLU A 134 4.17 0.36 -9.62
C GLU A 134 3.51 0.55 -8.24
N PHE A 135 2.18 0.43 -8.16
CA PHE A 135 1.46 0.55 -6.89
C PHE A 135 1.84 -0.55 -5.89
N MET A 136 1.95 -1.80 -6.33
CA MET A 136 2.32 -2.92 -5.46
C MET A 136 3.78 -2.80 -4.98
N ASP A 137 4.69 -2.35 -5.83
CA ASP A 137 6.08 -2.10 -5.45
C ASP A 137 6.19 -0.94 -4.44
N ASP A 138 5.47 0.16 -4.69
CA ASP A 138 5.40 1.29 -3.75
C ASP A 138 4.80 0.86 -2.40
N LEU A 139 3.70 0.09 -2.42
CA LEU A 139 3.03 -0.35 -1.20
C LEU A 139 3.89 -1.33 -0.40
N GLN A 140 4.59 -2.25 -1.06
CA GLN A 140 5.53 -3.13 -0.38
C GLN A 140 6.68 -2.34 0.26
N ALA A 141 7.28 -1.40 -0.48
CA ALA A 141 8.37 -0.57 0.03
C ALA A 141 7.92 0.32 1.20
N HIS A 142 6.69 0.83 1.13
CA HIS A 142 6.03 1.56 2.20
C HIS A 142 5.92 0.68 3.46
N MET A 143 5.22 -0.45 3.37
CA MET A 143 5.01 -1.35 4.52
C MET A 143 6.33 -1.87 5.09
N ASP A 144 7.35 -2.13 4.26
CA ASP A 144 8.67 -2.55 4.72
C ASP A 144 9.35 -1.47 5.55
N LEU A 145 9.25 -0.20 5.13
CA LEU A 145 9.83 0.92 5.86
C LEU A 145 9.17 1.07 7.24
N GLU A 146 7.86 0.84 7.31
CA GLU A 146 7.14 0.89 8.57
C GLU A 146 7.43 -0.31 9.46
N ASN A 147 7.19 -1.51 8.93
CA ASN A 147 7.26 -2.77 9.67
C ASN A 147 8.68 -3.08 10.15
N ASN A 148 9.70 -2.75 9.35
CA ASN A 148 11.06 -3.20 9.58
C ASN A 148 12.00 -2.07 10.05
N VAL A 149 11.62 -0.80 9.86
CA VAL A 149 12.47 0.34 10.25
C VAL A 149 11.79 1.23 11.27
N LEU A 150 10.58 1.75 11.01
CA LEU A 150 9.94 2.73 11.88
C LEU A 150 9.40 2.08 13.17
N PHE A 151 8.50 1.09 13.05
CA PHE A 151 7.80 0.51 14.18
C PHE A 151 8.72 -0.19 15.20
N PRO A 152 9.77 -0.94 14.79
CA PRO A 152 10.66 -1.58 15.76
C PRO A 152 11.37 -0.61 16.72
N GLN A 153 11.46 0.68 16.39
CA GLN A 153 12.04 1.70 17.27
C GLN A 153 11.14 2.03 18.48
N PHE A 154 9.85 1.67 18.41
CA PHE A 154 8.83 1.97 19.43
C PHE A 154 8.21 0.72 20.06
N GLU A 155 8.63 -0.46 19.62
CA GLU A 155 8.25 -1.74 20.22
C GLU A 155 9.32 -2.15 21.25
N PRO A 156 8.96 -2.90 22.30
CA PRO A 156 9.95 -3.49 23.19
C PRO A 156 10.94 -4.32 22.37
N ALA A 157 12.24 -4.17 22.66
CA ALA A 157 13.26 -5.00 22.02
C ALA A 157 12.85 -6.47 22.15
N ARG A 158 12.66 -7.15 21.01
CA ARG A 158 12.32 -8.56 20.96
C ARG A 158 13.42 -9.29 21.74
N GLN A 159 13.10 -9.81 22.92
CA GLN A 159 14.04 -10.69 23.62
C GLN A 159 14.26 -11.88 22.70
N ALA A 160 15.45 -11.97 22.12
CA ALA A 160 15.89 -13.16 21.44
C ALA A 160 15.94 -14.26 22.50
N ASN A 161 14.89 -15.07 22.56
CA ASN A 161 14.94 -16.31 23.33
C ASN A 161 16.03 -17.16 22.68
N ALA A 162 17.05 -17.45 23.48
CA ALA A 162 18.13 -18.38 23.20
C ALA A 162 17.63 -19.80 22.91
#